data_AF-A0A2N1PL20-F1
#
_entry.id   AF-A0A2N1PL20-F1
#
_cell.length_a   1.000
_cell.length_b   1.000
_cell.length_c   1.000
_cell.angle_alpha   90.00
_cell.angle_beta   90.00
_cell.angle_gamma   90.00
#
_symmetry.space_group_name_H-M   'P 1'
#
loop_
_entity.id
_entity.type
_entity.pdbx_description
1 polymer ?
#
loop_
_entity_poly.entity_id
_entity_poly.type
_entity_poly.pdbx_seq_one_letter_code
_entity_poly.pdbx_strand_id
1 'polypeptide(L)'
;MTIPENIKSLLEKKKELTILSAELMARFGPNGTYSLRREMLVARLSEEYREKLLNESPDSKPPTETRIKNHVFMHKNYQKLVEITEESMVELAKVTAEIDDIDYRLKYELMNLAASEKE
;
A
#
# COMPACT_ATOMS: atom_id res chain seq x y z
N MET A 1 27.92 -27.67 7.35
CA MET A 1 28.12 -26.30 7.89
C MET A 1 26.83 -25.86 8.54
N THR A 2 26.92 -25.33 9.76
CA THR A 2 25.77 -24.71 10.44
C THR A 2 25.79 -23.23 10.09
N ILE A 3 24.67 -22.68 9.62
CA ILE A 3 24.57 -21.25 9.29
C ILE A 3 24.74 -20.44 10.60
N PRO A 4 25.62 -19.42 10.62
CA PRO A 4 25.72 -18.51 11.76
C PRO A 4 24.37 -17.89 12.15
N GLU A 5 24.10 -17.78 13.45
CA GLU A 5 22.79 -17.34 13.96
C GLU A 5 22.43 -15.91 13.51
N ASN A 6 23.42 -15.04 13.37
CA ASN A 6 23.23 -13.69 12.83
C ASN A 6 22.75 -13.71 11.36
N ILE A 7 23.32 -14.57 10.52
CA ILE A 7 22.89 -14.75 9.13
C ILE A 7 21.48 -15.35 9.08
N LYS A 8 21.22 -16.36 9.92
CA LYS A 8 19.89 -16.98 10.02
C LYS A 8 18.82 -15.96 10.42
N SER A 9 19.08 -15.16 11.44
CA SER A 9 18.16 -14.09 11.89
C SER A 9 17.89 -13.06 10.80
N LEU A 10 18.91 -12.63 10.06
CA LEU A 10 18.74 -11.73 8.91
C LEU A 10 17.89 -12.36 7.79
N LEU A 11 18.07 -13.64 7.49
CA LEU A 11 17.29 -14.35 6.48
C LEU A 11 15.82 -14.51 6.89
N GLU A 12 15.55 -14.85 8.16
CA GLU A 12 14.19 -14.94 8.70
C GLU A 12 13.48 -13.59 8.62
N LYS A 13 14.15 -12.53 9.09
CA LYS A 13 13.61 -11.16 9.00
C LYS A 13 13.37 -10.71 7.55
N LYS A 14 14.31 -10.98 6.64
CA LYS A 14 14.13 -10.67 5.21
C LYS A 14 12.90 -11.36 4.65
N LYS A 15 12.69 -12.63 4.99
CA LYS A 15 11.53 -13.41 4.52
C LYS A 15 10.22 -12.78 4.99
N GLU A 16 10.11 -12.42 6.27
CA GLU A 16 8.93 -11.77 6.84
C GLU A 16 8.63 -10.42 6.15
N LEU A 17 9.65 -9.58 5.98
CA LEU A 17 9.52 -8.29 5.30
C LEU A 17 9.17 -8.45 3.81
N THR A 18 9.70 -9.48 3.14
CA THR A 18 9.37 -9.76 1.74
C THR A 18 7.88 -10.14 1.59
N ILE A 19 7.34 -10.94 2.52
CA ILE A 19 5.92 -11.28 2.54
C ILE A 19 5.09 -10.02 2.75
N LEU A 20 5.43 -9.19 3.74
CA LEU A 20 4.73 -7.95 4.02
C LEU A 20 4.77 -6.98 2.82
N SER A 21 5.93 -6.83 2.18
CA SER A 21 6.09 -6.00 0.98
C SER A 21 5.20 -6.49 -0.17
N ALA A 22 5.14 -7.80 -0.40
CA ALA A 22 4.28 -8.39 -1.43
C ALA A 22 2.79 -8.13 -1.15
N GLU A 23 2.34 -8.25 0.10
CA GLU A 23 0.96 -7.95 0.51
C GLU A 23 0.60 -6.47 0.31
N LEU A 24 1.50 -5.56 0.70
CA LEU A 24 1.33 -4.13 0.51
C LEU A 24 1.30 -3.76 -0.98
N MET A 25 2.21 -4.31 -1.79
CA MET A 25 2.25 -4.10 -3.24
C MET A 25 0.98 -4.61 -3.93
N ALA A 26 0.49 -5.80 -3.58
CA ALA A 26 -0.72 -6.38 -4.17
C ALA A 26 -1.97 -5.53 -3.87
N ARG A 27 -1.99 -4.85 -2.72
CA ARG A 27 -3.13 -4.02 -2.33
C ARG A 27 -3.00 -2.58 -2.82
N PHE A 28 -1.86 -1.95 -2.62
CA PHE A 28 -1.67 -0.50 -2.72
C PHE A 28 -0.62 -0.07 -3.75
N GLY A 29 0.17 -1.01 -4.30
CA GLY A 29 1.15 -0.71 -5.33
C GLY A 29 0.51 -0.25 -6.66
N PRO A 30 1.31 0.18 -7.64
CA PRO A 30 0.84 0.67 -8.93
C PRO A 30 -0.05 -0.33 -9.70
N ASN A 31 0.26 -1.62 -9.55
CA ASN A 31 -0.49 -2.74 -10.15
C ASN A 31 -1.45 -3.40 -9.15
N GLY A 32 -1.61 -2.82 -7.96
CA GLY A 32 -2.44 -3.35 -6.90
C GLY A 32 -3.93 -3.08 -7.12
N THR A 33 -4.74 -3.62 -6.22
CA THR A 33 -6.21 -3.49 -6.32
C THR A 33 -6.76 -2.12 -5.91
N TYR A 34 -5.94 -1.22 -5.35
CA TYR A 34 -6.35 0.10 -4.88
C TYR A 34 -7.05 0.92 -5.97
N SER A 35 -6.48 1.02 -7.16
CA SER A 35 -7.05 1.82 -8.26
C SER A 35 -8.48 1.38 -8.60
N LEU A 36 -8.68 0.06 -8.75
CA LEU A 36 -9.99 -0.54 -9.00
C LEU A 36 -10.96 -0.28 -7.84
N ARG A 37 -10.52 -0.50 -6.58
CA ARG A 37 -11.35 -0.25 -5.39
C ARG A 37 -11.77 1.21 -5.28
N ARG A 38 -10.88 2.14 -5.62
CA ARG A 38 -11.16 3.58 -5.66
C ARG A 38 -12.19 3.90 -6.74
N GLU A 39 -12.03 3.37 -7.94
CA GLU A 39 -12.97 3.58 -9.04
C GLU A 39 -14.37 3.06 -8.70
N MET A 40 -14.47 1.84 -8.17
CA MET A 40 -15.73 1.26 -7.71
C MET A 40 -16.38 2.11 -6.61
N LEU A 41 -15.59 2.60 -5.65
CA LEU A 41 -16.09 3.47 -4.58
C LEU A 41 -16.60 4.81 -5.13
N VAL A 42 -15.86 5.43 -6.05
CA VAL A 42 -16.25 6.68 -6.70
C VAL A 42 -17.55 6.48 -7.47
N ALA A 43 -17.68 5.40 -8.26
CA ALA A 43 -18.89 5.11 -9.00
C ALA A 43 -20.11 4.95 -8.07
N ARG A 44 -19.97 4.15 -7.00
CA ARG A 44 -21.03 3.93 -6.03
C ARG A 44 -21.47 5.21 -5.32
N LEU A 45 -20.50 6.00 -4.83
CA LEU A 45 -20.80 7.27 -4.14
C LEU A 45 -21.38 8.31 -5.10
N SER A 46 -20.94 8.32 -6.36
CA SER A 46 -21.47 9.25 -7.37
C SER A 46 -22.94 8.98 -7.64
N GLU A 47 -23.36 7.71 -7.69
CA GLU A 47 -24.77 7.34 -7.83
C GLU A 47 -25.58 7.76 -6.60
N GLU A 48 -25.09 7.44 -5.40
CA GLU A 48 -25.72 7.81 -4.13
C GLU A 48 -25.95 9.33 -4.03
N TYR A 49 -24.93 10.12 -4.38
CA TYR A 49 -25.05 11.58 -4.37
C TYR A 49 -25.90 12.13 -5.51
N ARG A 50 -25.91 11.50 -6.68
CA ARG A 50 -26.80 11.90 -7.79
C ARG A 50 -28.25 11.77 -7.36
N GLU A 51 -28.64 10.62 -6.81
CA GLU A 51 -30.00 10.38 -6.32
C GLU A 51 -30.37 11.33 -5.18
N LYS A 52 -29.48 11.49 -4.19
CA LYS A 52 -29.71 12.37 -3.04
C LYS A 52 -29.94 13.82 -3.47
N LEU A 53 -29.09 14.35 -4.34
CA LEU A 53 -29.18 15.73 -4.80
C LEU A 53 -30.39 15.99 -5.70
N LEU A 54 -30.84 14.98 -6.47
CA LEU A 54 -32.10 15.06 -7.22
C LEU A 54 -33.30 15.10 -6.27
N ASN A 55 -33.31 14.27 -5.22
CA ASN A 55 -34.40 14.22 -4.25
C ASN A 55 -34.48 15.48 -3.37
N GLU A 56 -33.36 16.15 -3.09
CA GLU A 56 -33.32 17.40 -2.31
C GLU A 56 -33.86 18.61 -3.07
N SER A 57 -33.88 18.57 -4.41
CA SER A 57 -34.37 19.68 -5.24
C SER A 57 -34.92 19.15 -6.58
N PRO A 58 -36.07 18.47 -6.56
CA PRO A 58 -36.61 17.75 -7.72
C PRO A 58 -36.96 18.68 -8.89
N ASP A 59 -37.33 19.93 -8.61
CA ASP A 59 -37.65 20.94 -9.62
C ASP A 59 -36.41 21.72 -10.13
N SER A 60 -35.23 21.42 -9.59
CA SER A 60 -33.98 22.07 -10.00
C SER A 60 -33.32 21.34 -11.17
N LYS A 61 -32.44 22.03 -11.89
CA LYS A 61 -31.60 21.39 -12.91
C LYS A 61 -30.82 20.22 -12.26
N PRO A 62 -30.62 19.10 -12.98
CA PRO A 62 -29.84 17.98 -12.48
C PRO A 62 -28.48 18.44 -11.91
N PRO A 63 -28.01 17.82 -10.81
CA PRO A 63 -26.73 18.17 -10.23
C PRO A 63 -25.61 17.98 -11.25
N THR A 64 -24.69 18.94 -11.33
CA THR A 64 -23.53 18.83 -12.22
C THR A 64 -22.58 17.74 -11.75
N GLU A 65 -21.88 17.12 -12.69
CA GLU A 65 -20.83 16.13 -12.39
C GLU A 65 -19.76 16.68 -11.43
N THR A 66 -19.42 17.96 -11.53
CA THR A 66 -18.49 18.62 -10.59
C THR A 66 -19.05 18.68 -9.16
N ARG A 67 -20.35 18.99 -8.99
CA ARG A 67 -20.99 19.01 -7.68
C ARG A 67 -20.98 17.62 -7.04
N ILE A 68 -21.30 16.59 -7.83
CA ILE A 68 -21.29 15.19 -7.39
C ILE A 68 -19.87 14.79 -6.96
N LYS A 69 -18.85 15.06 -7.78
CA LYS A 69 -17.44 14.74 -7.46
C LYS A 69 -16.97 15.41 -6.17
N ASN A 70 -17.35 16.66 -5.93
CA ASN A 70 -17.00 17.34 -4.69
C ASN A 70 -17.57 16.61 -3.47
N HIS A 71 -18.84 16.17 -3.54
CA HIS A 71 -19.44 15.39 -2.45
C HIS A 71 -18.75 14.03 -2.26
N VAL A 72 -18.44 13.32 -3.35
CA VAL A 72 -17.70 12.04 -3.33
C VAL A 72 -16.36 12.21 -2.61
N PHE A 73 -15.59 13.24 -2.95
CA PHE A 73 -14.27 13.47 -2.35
C PHE A 73 -14.37 13.88 -0.89
N MET A 74 -15.43 14.59 -0.47
CA MET A 74 -15.64 14.92 0.94
C MET A 74 -16.24 13.75 1.76
N HIS A 75 -16.64 12.65 1.11
CA HIS A 75 -17.27 11.53 1.80
C HIS A 75 -16.26 10.77 2.68
N LYS A 76 -16.64 10.48 3.93
CA LYS A 76 -15.78 9.81 4.94
C LYS A 76 -15.11 8.51 4.45
N ASN A 77 -15.83 7.70 3.67
CA ASN A 77 -15.28 6.44 3.14
C ASN A 77 -14.22 6.67 2.05
N TYR A 78 -14.35 7.75 1.26
CA TYR A 78 -13.34 8.11 0.27
C TYR A 78 -12.08 8.60 0.99
N GLN A 79 -12.24 9.51 1.96
CA GLN A 79 -11.15 10.01 2.80
C GLN A 79 -10.41 8.88 3.53
N LYS A 80 -11.14 7.96 4.16
CA LYS A 80 -10.55 6.77 4.80
C LYS A 80 -9.77 5.88 3.82
N LEU A 81 -10.24 5.72 2.59
CA LEU A 81 -9.52 4.94 1.58
C LEU A 81 -8.21 5.63 1.19
N VAL A 82 -8.20 6.96 1.05
CA VAL A 82 -7.00 7.75 0.77
C VAL A 82 -6.00 7.61 1.91
N GLU A 83 -6.42 7.86 3.15
CA GLU A 83 -5.58 7.77 4.36
C GLU A 83 -4.90 6.39 4.49
N ILE A 84 -5.67 5.30 4.41
CA ILE A 84 -5.12 3.93 4.47
C ILE A 84 -4.08 3.69 3.36
N THR A 85 -4.31 4.26 2.17
CA THR A 85 -3.40 4.08 1.04
C THR A 85 -2.11 4.85 1.25
N GLU A 86 -2.17 6.09 1.72
CA GLU A 86 -0.99 6.90 2.04
C GLU A 86 -0.16 6.24 3.13
N GLU A 87 -0.78 5.80 4.23
CA GLU A 87 -0.12 5.05 5.31
C GLU A 87 0.56 3.79 4.78
N SER A 88 -0.14 3.02 3.93
CA SER A 88 0.39 1.78 3.37
C SER A 88 1.55 2.01 2.39
N MET A 89 1.54 3.11 1.64
CA MET A 89 2.65 3.48 0.75
C MET A 89 3.88 3.92 1.53
N VAL A 90 3.70 4.65 2.63
CA VAL A 90 4.78 4.97 3.57
C VAL A 90 5.36 3.70 4.18
N GLU A 91 4.51 2.78 4.61
CA GLU A 91 4.95 1.49 5.16
C GLU A 91 5.70 0.65 4.14
N LEU A 92 5.20 0.57 2.90
CA LEU A 92 5.87 -0.13 1.81
C LEU A 92 7.28 0.43 1.54
N ALA A 93 7.44 1.76 1.57
CA ALA A 93 8.75 2.40 1.41
C ALA A 93 9.71 2.02 2.55
N LYS A 94 9.24 1.99 3.80
CA LYS A 94 10.05 1.57 4.96
C LYS A 94 10.47 0.11 4.86
N VAL A 95 9.52 -0.79 4.57
CA VAL A 95 9.79 -2.22 4.42
C VAL A 95 10.79 -2.48 3.30
N THR A 96 10.68 -1.77 2.17
CA THR A 96 11.61 -1.90 1.05
C THR A 96 13.02 -1.46 1.44
N ALA A 97 13.15 -0.31 2.11
CA ALA A 97 14.45 0.18 2.58
C ALA A 97 15.09 -0.78 3.62
N GLU A 98 14.28 -1.41 4.47
CA GLU A 98 14.76 -2.37 5.45
C GLU A 98 15.22 -3.69 4.80
N ILE A 99 14.55 -4.15 3.74
CA ILE A 99 15.02 -5.29 2.95
C ILE A 99 16.38 -4.98 2.31
N ASP A 100 16.54 -3.78 1.74
CA ASP A 100 17.81 -3.36 1.12
C ASP A 100 18.96 -3.31 2.13
N ASP A 101 18.71 -2.81 3.35
CA ASP A 101 19.68 -2.82 4.46
C ASP A 101 20.05 -4.26 4.86
N ILE A 102 19.08 -5.15 4.97
CA ILE A 102 19.33 -6.57 5.28
C ILE A 102 20.18 -7.22 4.18
N ASP A 103 19.92 -6.91 2.91
CA ASP A 103 20.70 -7.45 1.79
C ASP A 103 22.16 -6.99 1.81
N TYR A 104 22.39 -5.73 2.17
CA TYR A 104 23.75 -5.23 2.39
C TYR A 104 24.45 -5.97 3.54
N ARG A 105 23.79 -6.14 4.69
CA ARG A 105 24.34 -6.85 5.85
C ARG A 105 24.63 -8.31 5.55
N LEU A 106 23.70 -9.01 4.90
CA LEU A 106 23.90 -10.40 4.48
C LEU A 106 25.13 -10.54 3.58
N LYS A 107 25.30 -9.63 2.61
CA LYS A 107 26.47 -9.63 1.74
C LYS A 107 27.77 -9.49 2.54
N TYR A 108 27.82 -8.56 3.50
CA TYR A 108 28.98 -8.35 4.37
C TYR A 108 29.29 -9.57 5.24
N GLU A 109 28.29 -10.12 5.92
CA GLU A 109 28.45 -11.30 6.80
C GLU A 109 28.90 -12.55 6.03
N LEU A 110 28.34 -12.77 4.84
CA LEU A 110 28.74 -13.91 3.99
C LEU A 110 30.17 -13.76 3.47
N MET A 111 30.63 -12.54 3.18
CA MET A 111 32.02 -12.28 2.80
C MET A 111 32.98 -12.58 3.95
N ASN A 112 32.63 -12.19 5.18
CA ASN A 112 33.44 -12.47 6.37
C ASN A 112 33.52 -13.96 6.67
N LEU A 113 32.39 -14.67 6.57
CA LEU A 113 32.34 -16.12 6.74
C LEU A 113 33.27 -16.82 5.73
N ALA A 114 33.17 -16.44 4.45
CA ALA A 114 34.01 -17.01 3.39
C ALA A 114 35.51 -16.69 3.55
N ALA A 115 35.86 -15.58 4.21
CA ALA A 115 37.24 -15.25 4.54
C ALA A 115 37.75 -16.12 5.71
N SER A 116 36.92 -16.33 6.73
CA SER A 116 37.28 -17.15 7.91
C SER A 116 37.45 -18.64 7.59
N GLU A 117 36.83 -19.15 6.52
CA GLU A 117 37.00 -20.54 6.08
C GLU A 117 38.32 -20.78 5.30
N LYS A 118 39.08 -19.72 4.99
CA LYS A 118 40.36 -19.79 4.27
C LYS A 118 41.59 -19.69 5.19
N GLU A 119 41.39 -19.36 6.46
CA GLU A 119 42.43 -19.34 7.51
C GLU A 119 42.49 -20.69 8.25
#